data_AF-A0A850CCV1-F1
#
_entry.id   AF-A0A850CCV1-F1
#
_cell.length_a   1.000
_cell.length_b   1.000
_cell.length_c   1.000
_cell.angle_alpha   90.00
_cell.angle_beta   90.00
_cell.angle_gamma   90.00
#
_symmetry.space_group_name_H-M   'P 1'
#
loop_
_entity.id
_entity.type
_entity.pdbx_description
1 polymer ?
#
loop_
_entity_poly.entity_id
_entity_poly.type
_entity_poly.pdbx_seq_one_letter_code
_entity_poly.pdbx_strand_id
1 'polypeptide(L)' 'MATHQLWWDRLTDNWVIEWHYVRHNSACDHLLPGQTGLVKWWTIHYSQVEQSLMGR' A
#
# COMPACT_ATOMS: atom_id res chain seq x y z
N MET A 1 11.90 9.53 7.68
CA MET A 1 12.21 9.73 6.24
C MET A 1 11.98 8.45 5.45
N ALA A 2 12.74 7.36 5.68
CA ALA A 2 12.56 6.10 4.91
C ALA A 2 11.17 5.45 5.07
N THR A 3 10.60 5.44 6.29
CA THR A 3 9.24 4.90 6.55
C THR A 3 8.16 5.65 5.79
N HIS A 4 8.29 6.98 5.68
CA HIS A 4 7.35 7.83 4.97
C HIS A 4 7.37 7.56 3.46
N GLN A 5 8.56 7.42 2.89
CA GLN A 5 8.71 7.02 1.48
C GLN A 5 8.09 5.65 1.23
N LEU A 6 8.39 4.65 2.06
CA LEU A 6 7.81 3.32 1.91
C LEU A 6 6.28 3.34 2.01
N TRP A 7 5.73 4.09 2.96
CA TRP A 7 4.29 4.29 3.08
C TRP A 7 3.70 4.90 1.80
N TRP A 8 4.35 5.93 1.25
CA TRP A 8 3.92 6.59 0.03
C TRP A 8 3.98 5.69 -1.20
N ASP A 9 5.04 4.90 -1.34
CA ASP A 9 5.19 3.92 -2.43
C ASP A 9 4.05 2.89 -2.40
N ARG A 10 3.66 2.42 -1.21
CA ARG A 10 2.53 1.47 -1.09
C ARG A 10 1.17 2.09 -1.35
N LEU A 11 0.99 3.37 -1.02
CA LEU A 11 -0.27 4.08 -1.29
C LEU A 11 -0.42 4.42 -2.78
N THR A 12 0.70 4.59 -3.49
CA THR A 12 0.72 4.98 -4.91
C THR A 12 0.88 3.81 -5.87
N ASP A 13 1.10 2.60 -5.36
CA ASP A 13 1.15 1.35 -6.14
C ASP A 13 -0.25 0.96 -6.66
N ASN A 14 -0.68 1.63 -7.73
CA ASN A 14 -2.04 1.58 -8.28
C ASN A 14 -2.19 0.60 -9.45
N TRP A 15 -1.20 -0.24 -9.73
CA TRP A 15 -1.15 -1.07 -10.92
C TRP A 15 -2.35 -2.01 -11.06
N VAL A 16 -2.90 -2.54 -9.95
CA VAL A 16 -4.11 -3.39 -9.97
C VAL A 16 -5.32 -2.60 -10.43
N ILE A 17 -5.45 -1.35 -10.00
CA ILE A 17 -6.52 -0.44 -10.42
C ILE A 17 -6.35 -0.09 -11.90
N GLU A 18 -5.12 0.20 -12.35
CA GLU A 18 -4.85 0.45 -13.77
C GLU A 18 -5.23 -0.76 -14.62
N TRP A 19 -4.82 -1.97 -14.22
CA TRP A 19 -5.14 -3.19 -14.95
C TRP A 19 -6.64 -3.45 -15.04
N HIS A 20 -7.35 -3.33 -13.91
CA HIS A 20 -8.77 -3.56 -13.86
C HIS A 20 -9.55 -2.52 -14.68
N TYR A 21 -9.33 -1.23 -14.43
CA TYR A 21 -10.18 -0.16 -14.98
C TYR A 21 -9.70 0.40 -16.32
N VAL A 22 -8.38 0.49 -16.55
CA VAL A 22 -7.83 1.06 -17.79
C VAL A 22 -7.64 -0.03 -18.84
N ARG A 23 -7.16 -1.21 -18.44
CA ARG A 23 -6.85 -2.31 -19.36
C ARG A 23 -7.96 -3.37 -19.45
N HIS A 24 -9.03 -3.22 -18.67
CA HIS A 24 -10.14 -4.18 -18.62
C HIS A 24 -9.70 -5.63 -18.36
N ASN A 25 -8.65 -5.80 -17.54
CA ASN A 25 -8.08 -7.10 -17.22
C ASN A 25 -8.30 -7.43 -15.73
N SER A 26 -9.13 -8.44 -15.47
CA SER A 26 -9.50 -8.90 -14.12
C SER A 26 -8.58 -9.97 -13.54
N ALA A 27 -7.51 -10.38 -14.25
CA ALA A 27 -6.61 -11.44 -13.80
C ALA A 27 -6.00 -11.17 -12.42
N CYS A 28 -5.88 -9.90 -12.03
CA CYS A 28 -5.25 -9.46 -10.80
C CYS A 28 -6.24 -9.02 -9.70
N ASP A 29 -7.55 -9.13 -9.93
CA ASP A 29 -8.58 -8.68 -8.98
C ASP A 29 -8.45 -9.37 -7.61
N HIS A 30 -7.98 -10.61 -7.60
CA HIS A 30 -7.73 -11.37 -6.37
C HIS A 30 -6.67 -10.74 -5.44
N LEU A 31 -5.84 -9.83 -5.96
CA LEU A 31 -4.81 -9.11 -5.18
C LEU A 31 -5.37 -7.84 -4.52
N LEU A 32 -6.48 -7.30 -5.02
CA LEU A 32 -7.07 -6.04 -4.55
C LEU A 32 -7.38 -6.05 -3.04
N PRO A 33 -7.95 -7.12 -2.44
CA PRO A 33 -8.18 -7.16 -0.99
C PRO A 33 -6.88 -7.09 -0.19
N GLY A 34 -5.82 -7.76 -0.66
CA GLY A 34 -4.52 -7.76 -0.01
C GLY A 34 -3.84 -6.38 -0.07
N GLN A 35 -3.84 -5.74 -1.23
CA GLN A 35 -3.29 -4.39 -1.39
C GLN A 35 -4.05 -3.36 -0.54
N THR A 36 -5.38 -3.39 -0.59
CA THR A 36 -6.23 -2.48 0.21
C THR A 36 -6.04 -2.69 1.71
N GLY A 37 -5.96 -3.95 2.14
CA GLY A 37 -5.68 -4.31 3.53
C GLY A 37 -4.32 -3.80 4.00
N LEU A 38 -3.29 -3.91 3.16
CA LEU A 38 -1.94 -3.43 3.46
C LEU A 38 -1.91 -1.90 3.61
N VAL A 39 -2.52 -1.14 2.69
CA VAL A 39 -2.63 0.32 2.77
C VAL A 39 -3.38 0.75 4.04
N LYS A 40 -4.51 0.10 4.35
CA LYS A 40 -5.29 0.38 5.56
C LYS A 40 -4.47 0.13 6.81
N TRP A 41 -3.82 -1.03 6.92
CA TRP A 41 -2.98 -1.36 8.07
C TRP A 41 -1.84 -0.36 8.24
N TRP A 42 -1.11 -0.07 7.17
CA TRP A 42 0.01 0.87 7.20
C TRP A 42 -0.42 2.27 7.64
N THR A 43 -1.59 2.73 7.20
CA THR A 43 -2.10 4.05 7.58
C THR A 43 -2.47 4.11 9.06
N ILE A 44 -3.07 3.03 9.60
CA ILE A 44 -3.43 2.93 11.03
C ILE A 44 -2.18 2.83 11.91
N HIS A 45 -1.18 2.07 11.46
CA HIS A 45 0.01 1.76 12.24
C HIS A 45 1.22 2.64 11.90
N TYR A 46 1.06 3.65 11.04
CA TYR A 46 2.16 4.48 10.53
C TYR A 46 3.06 5.01 11.65
N SER A 47 2.46 5.66 12.65
CA SER A 47 3.19 6.25 13.76
C SER A 47 3.95 5.22 14.61
N GLN A 48 3.40 4.00 14.74
CA GLN A 48 4.05 2.92 15.49
C GLN A 48 5.25 2.37 14.72
N VAL A 49 5.08 2.12 13.42
CA VAL A 49 6.16 1.65 12.54
C VAL A 49 7.26 2.68 12.40
N GLU A 50 6.91 3.97 12.31
CA GLU A 50 7.87 5.07 12.29
C GLU A 50 8.69 5.13 13.58
N GLN A 51 8.06 5.01 14.75
CA GLN A 51 8.76 4.96 16.04
C GLN A 51 9.71 3.76 16.14
N SER A 52 9.23 2.55 15.80
CA SER A 52 10.05 1.34 15.85
C SER A 52 11.27 1.41 14.92
N LEU A 53 11.12 1.98 13.72
CA LEU A 53 12.22 2.13 12.77
C LEU A 53 13.20 3.26 13.15
N MET A 54 12.75 4.25 13.92
CA MET A 54 13.62 5.31 14.46
C MET A 54 14.37 4.91 15.72
N GLY A 55 14.14 3.71 16.26
CA GLY A 55 14.90 3.17 17.40
C GLY A 55 14.67 3.94 18.71
N ARG A 56 13.43 4.37 18.98
CA ARG A 56 13.04 4.99 20.23
C ARG A 56 11.98 4.17 20.95
#